data_AF-A0A367Z3I5-F1
#
_entry.id   AF-A0A367Z3I5-F1
#
_cell.length_a   1.000
_cell.length_b   1.000
_cell.length_c   1.000
_cell.angle_alpha   90.00
_cell.angle_beta   90.00
_cell.angle_gamma   90.00
#
_symmetry.space_group_name_H-M   'P 1'
#
loop_
_entity.id
_entity.type
_entity.pdbx_description
1 polymer ?
#
loop_
_entity_poly.entity_id
_entity_poly.type
_entity_poly.pdbx_seq_one_letter_code
_entity_poly.pdbx_strand_id
1 'polypeptide(L)' 'MDEPPVSFDVSAPSLHSQLFTIRVWQEDVGEGHSEWRGQVRHVMSGETCYFRDWQLLIAFIVKMTTTTKT' A
#
# COMPACT_ATOMS: atom_id res chain seq x y z
N MET A 1 34.60 29.26 29.62
CA MET A 1 33.41 28.44 29.88
C MET A 1 32.89 28.05 28.54
N ASP A 2 33.21 26.83 28.09
CA ASP A 2 32.70 26.26 26.85
C ASP A 2 31.30 25.71 27.14
N GLU A 3 30.29 26.34 26.54
CA GLU A 3 28.93 25.79 26.53
C GLU A 3 28.91 24.62 25.54
N PRO A 4 28.54 23.40 25.95
CA PRO A 4 28.42 22.30 25.01
C PRO A 4 27.19 22.53 24.12
N PRO A 5 27.24 22.21 22.81
CA PRO A 5 26.07 22.35 21.97
C PRO A 5 25.04 21.30 22.41
N VAL A 6 23.82 21.75 22.69
CA VAL A 6 22.70 20.87 23.00
C VAL A 6 22.28 20.16 21.70
N SER A 7 22.82 18.96 21.49
CA SER A 7 22.41 18.09 20.38
C SER A 7 21.04 17.50 20.68
N PHE A 8 19.99 18.16 20.19
CA PHE A 8 18.67 17.55 20.09
C PHE A 8 18.69 16.59 18.89
N ASP A 9 19.11 15.34 19.10
CA ASP A 9 18.83 14.28 18.14
C ASP A 9 17.35 13.88 18.28
N VAL A 10 16.47 14.71 17.74
CA VAL A 10 15.06 14.36 17.58
C VAL A 10 14.95 13.56 16.28
N SER A 11 15.43 12.31 16.30
CA SER A 11 14.93 11.34 15.34
C SER A 11 13.50 10.98 15.76
N ALA A 12 12.55 11.85 15.40
CA ALA A 12 11.14 11.48 15.44
C ALA A 12 11.01 10.16 14.66
N PRO A 13 10.31 9.14 15.19
CA PRO A 13 10.14 7.89 14.48
C PRO A 13 9.55 8.23 13.11
N SER A 14 10.27 7.89 12.04
CA SER A 14 9.78 8.11 10.69
C SER A 14 8.52 7.27 10.53
N LEU A 15 7.35 7.90 10.59
CA LEU A 15 6.08 7.26 10.30
C LEU A 15 6.05 6.91 8.81
N HIS A 16 6.59 5.75 8.47
CA HIS A 16 6.69 5.30 7.08
C HIS A 16 5.30 4.83 6.62
N SER A 17 4.58 5.73 5.96
CA SER A 17 3.27 5.42 5.37
C SER A 17 3.45 4.57 4.10
N GLN A 18 2.57 3.60 3.90
CA GLN A 18 2.49 2.83 2.66
C GLN A 18 1.28 3.34 1.86
N LEU A 19 1.53 3.79 0.62
CA LEU A 19 0.50 4.37 -0.23
C LEU A 19 0.04 3.36 -1.27
N PHE A 20 -1.27 3.27 -1.48
CA PHE A 20 -1.88 2.37 -2.45
C PHE A 20 -2.84 3.15 -3.35
N THR A 21 -2.95 2.73 -4.60
CA THR A 21 -4.01 3.16 -5.52
C THR A 21 -4.91 1.97 -5.81
N ILE A 22 -6.23 2.17 -5.74
CA ILE A 22 -7.22 1.14 -6.00
C ILE A 22 -8.11 1.63 -7.14
N ARG A 23 -8.28 0.79 -8.16
CA ARG A 23 -9.25 0.97 -9.23
C ARG A 23 -10.27 -0.15 -9.15
N VAL A 24 -11.54 0.20 -9.24
CA VAL A 24 -12.66 -0.74 -9.27
C VAL A 24 -13.54 -0.37 -10.45
N TRP A 25 -13.87 -1.35 -11.29
CA TRP A 25 -14.70 -1.14 -12.48
C TRP A 25 -15.55 -2.36 -12.77
N GLN A 26 -16.65 -2.16 -13.51
CA GLN A 26 -17.41 -3.25 -14.12
C GLN A 26 -16.80 -3.59 -15.47
N GLU A 27 -16.52 -4.86 -15.70
CA GLU A 27 -16.05 -5.41 -16.96
C GLU A 27 -17.21 -6.18 -17.60
N ASP A 28 -17.56 -5.83 -18.84
CA ASP A 28 -18.53 -6.59 -19.64
C ASP A 28 -17.86 -7.92 -20.03
N VAL A 29 -18.49 -9.03 -19.64
CA VAL A 29 -17.99 -10.39 -19.91
C VAL A 29 -18.83 -11.11 -20.98
N GLY A 30 -19.71 -10.39 -21.68
CA GLY A 30 -20.62 -10.91 -22.68
C GLY A 30 -21.99 -11.30 -22.11
N GLU A 31 -22.94 -11.57 -23.02
CA GLU A 31 -24.29 -12.06 -22.70
C GLU A 31 -25.10 -11.17 -21.75
N GLY A 32 -24.78 -9.87 -21.70
CA GLY A 32 -25.43 -8.92 -20.79
C GLY A 32 -24.99 -9.06 -19.33
N HIS A 33 -23.90 -9.79 -19.09
CA HIS A 33 -23.30 -9.93 -17.77
C HIS A 33 -22.13 -8.96 -17.59
N SER A 34 -22.02 -8.39 -16.39
CA SER A 34 -20.89 -7.58 -16.00
C SER A 34 -20.32 -8.08 -14.68
N GLU A 35 -19.00 -8.20 -14.62
CA GLU A 35 -18.29 -8.60 -13.41
C GLU A 35 -17.55 -7.41 -12.80
N TRP A 36 -17.53 -7.33 -11.47
CA TRP A 36 -16.66 -6.39 -10.78
C TRP A 36 -15.21 -6.86 -10.84
N ARG A 37 -14.33 -5.97 -11.27
CA ARG A 37 -12.88 -6.16 -11.28
C ARG A 37 -12.19 -5.07 -10.49
N GLY A 38 -11.09 -5.44 -9.88
CA GLY A 38 -10.27 -4.57 -9.07
C GLY A 38 -8.80 -4.66 -9.46
N GLN A 39 -8.09 -3.55 -9.29
CA GLN A 39 -6.64 -3.49 -9.33
C GLN A 39 -6.18 -2.66 -8.14
N VAL A 40 -5.20 -3.19 -7.40
CA VAL A 40 -4.46 -2.45 -6.39
C VAL A 40 -3.01 -2.33 -6.83
N ARG A 41 -2.43 -1.13 -6.68
CA ARG A 41 -1.00 -0.88 -6.88
C ARG A 41 -0.42 -0.22 -5.65
N HIS A 42 0.66 -0.79 -5.14
CA HIS A 42 1.50 -0.14 -4.14
C HIS A 42 2.34 0.96 -4.80
N VAL A 43 2.21 2.20 -4.34
CA VAL A 43 2.79 3.38 -5.00
C VAL A 43 4.32 3.35 -4.94
N MET A 44 4.89 2.94 -3.81
CA MET A 44 6.34 3.00 -3.61
C MET A 44 7.09 1.88 -4.34
N SER A 45 6.57 0.65 -4.33
CA SER A 45 7.21 -0.47 -5.04
C SER A 45 6.75 -0.64 -6.47
N GLY A 46 5.61 -0.06 -6.86
CA GLY A 46 4.96 -0.30 -8.15
C GLY A 46 4.28 -1.67 -8.28
N GLU A 47 4.39 -2.55 -7.28
CA GLU A 47 3.79 -3.88 -7.32
C GLU A 47 2.27 -3.76 -7.46
N THR A 48 1.70 -4.58 -8.34
CA THR A 48 0.28 -4.51 -8.72
C THR A 48 -0.36 -5.89 -8.56
N CYS A 49 -1.58 -5.93 -8.04
CA CYS A 49 -2.42 -7.11 -7.91
C CYS A 49 -3.82 -6.84 -8.49
N TYR A 50 -4.34 -7.78 -9.27
CA TYR A 50 -5.74 -7.76 -9.72
C TYR A 50 -6.56 -8.64 -8.80
N PHE A 51 -7.77 -8.18 -8.45
CA PHE A 51 -8.66 -8.90 -7.55
C PHE A 51 -10.10 -8.89 -8.06
N ARG A 52 -10.86 -9.92 -7.69
CA ARG A 52 -12.32 -9.99 -7.90
C ARG A 52 -13.09 -9.99 -6.58
N ASP A 53 -12.39 -10.23 -5.48
CA ASP A 53 -12.91 -10.28 -4.12
C ASP A 53 -12.03 -9.41 -3.19
N TRP A 54 -12.60 -9.04 -2.05
CA TRP A 54 -11.92 -8.15 -1.10
C TRP A 54 -10.81 -8.84 -0.32
N GLN A 55 -10.85 -10.16 -0.20
CA GLN A 55 -9.86 -10.94 0.54
C GLN A 55 -8.49 -10.86 -0.14
N LEU A 56 -8.44 -10.91 -1.47
CA LEU A 56 -7.20 -10.69 -2.23
C LEU A 56 -6.62 -9.28 -2.04
N LEU A 57 -7.47 -8.25 -1.98
CA LEU A 57 -7.02 -6.88 -1.68
C LEU A 57 -6.38 -6.79 -0.28
N ILE A 58 -7.05 -7.33 0.74
CA ILE A 58 -6.57 -7.30 2.13
C ILE A 58 -5.25 -8.06 2.23
N ALA A 59 -5.15 -9.24 1.62
CA ALA A 59 -3.92 -10.03 1.61
C ALA A 59 -2.75 -9.26 0.98
N PHE A 60 -3.00 -8.53 -0.12
CA PHE A 60 -1.99 -7.68 -0.76
C PHE A 60 -1.53 -6.52 0.14
N ILE A 61 -2.46 -5.83 0.81
CA ILE A 61 -2.13 -4.74 1.74
C ILE A 61 -1.32 -5.27 2.92
N VAL A 62 -1.71 -6.42 3.51
CA VAL A 62 -0.96 -7.05 4.61
C VAL A 62 0.45 -7.38 4.16
N LYS A 63 0.63 -8.05 3.01
CA LYS A 63 1.94 -8.36 2.42
C LYS A 63 2.83 -7.11 2.32
N MET A 64 2.27 -5.99 1.88
CA MET A 64 3.01 -4.74 1.64
C MET A 64 3.25 -3.91 2.91
N THR A 65 2.54 -4.18 4.00
CA THR A 65 2.65 -3.45 5.27
C THR A 65 3.45 -4.21 6.32
N THR A 66 3.58 -5.53 6.20
CA THR A 66 4.53 -6.30 6.98
C THR A 66 5.95 -6.04 6.49
N THR A 67 6.65 -5.11 7.16
CA THR A 67 8.10 -4.98 7.02
C THR A 67 8.73 -6.32 7.40
N THR A 68 9.18 -7.09 6.41
CA THR A 68 10.11 -8.20 6.64
C THR A 68 11.43 -7.59 7.08
N LYS A 69 11.58 -7.40 8.39
CA LYS A 69 12.85 -7.05 9.02
C LYS A 69 13.81 -8.21 8.74
N THR A 70 14.66 -8.04 7.73
CA THR A 70 15.80 -8.93 7.44
C THR A 70 17.01 -8.41 8.20
#